data_AF-A0A2P7SES0-F1
#
_entry.id   AF-A0A2P7SES0-F1
#
_cell.length_a   1.000
_cell.length_b   1.000
_cell.length_c   1.000
_cell.angle_alpha   90.00
_cell.angle_beta   90.00
_cell.angle_gamma   90.00
#
_symmetry.space_group_name_H-M   'P 1'
#
loop_
_entity.id
_entity.type
_entity.pdbx_description
1 polymer ?
#
loop_
_entity_poly.entity_id
_entity_poly.type
_entity_poly.pdbx_seq_one_letter_code
_entity_poly.pdbx_strand_id
1 'polypeptide(L)'
;MMIGRAVKVAKALATGAALLVLSAGSGSAQQFETLTFETNQADVNALIEPIRPLIAGNAQSTTSITQIGEMNQANSGIVGRGSLSVIQQSGSNNRAVQSIEGNNSALLLVQGGTNNNVLQASRGDRNFQLVGVSGNNNDVAYIQAGNDLAGALDVRDSQNSTVLALQTAQSGRYLMPSGLRGLENKIVVVVPGRMYVLNK
;
A
#
# COMPACT_ATOMS: atom_id res chain seq x y z
N MET A 1 -7.70 -42.26 -30.60
CA MET A 1 -7.75 -42.17 -29.12
C MET A 1 -6.67 -41.14 -28.73
N MET A 2 -6.98 -39.84 -28.58
CA MET A 2 -7.52 -39.18 -27.36
C MET A 2 -6.61 -39.42 -26.13
N ILE A 3 -6.15 -38.49 -25.28
CA ILE A 3 -6.26 -37.02 -25.03
C ILE A 3 -4.96 -36.63 -24.24
N GLY A 4 -4.39 -35.42 -24.17
CA GLY A 4 -4.70 -34.11 -24.77
C GLY A 4 -4.78 -32.96 -23.73
N ARG A 5 -4.08 -31.82 -23.93
CA ARG A 5 -4.13 -30.55 -23.13
C ARG A 5 -3.58 -30.61 -21.68
N ALA A 6 -3.16 -29.53 -21.03
CA ALA A 6 -2.82 -28.15 -21.45
C ALA A 6 -1.93 -27.44 -20.40
N VAL A 7 -1.22 -26.39 -20.82
CA VAL A 7 -0.65 -25.35 -19.95
C VAL A 7 -1.74 -24.72 -19.10
N LYS A 8 -1.54 -24.59 -17.78
CA LYS A 8 -2.42 -23.78 -16.92
C LYS A 8 -1.79 -22.43 -16.63
N VAL A 9 -2.35 -21.42 -17.30
CA VAL A 9 -2.07 -19.99 -17.15
C VAL A 9 -2.56 -19.48 -15.79
N ALA A 10 -1.98 -18.36 -15.36
CA ALA A 10 -2.27 -17.57 -14.17
C ALA A 10 -3.68 -17.69 -13.59
N LYS A 11 -3.76 -17.91 -12.27
CA LYS A 11 -4.93 -17.54 -11.46
C LYS A 11 -4.82 -16.06 -11.11
N ALA A 12 -5.62 -15.22 -11.76
CA ALA A 12 -5.90 -13.88 -11.28
C ALA A 12 -6.61 -13.98 -9.92
N LEU A 13 -6.08 -13.32 -8.88
CA LEU A 13 -6.84 -13.07 -7.66
C LEU A 13 -7.73 -11.85 -7.92
N ALA A 14 -9.02 -12.09 -8.08
CA ALA A 14 -10.04 -11.06 -8.10
C ALA A 14 -11.25 -11.56 -7.32
N THR A 15 -11.52 -10.95 -6.16
CA THR A 15 -12.85 -10.63 -5.62
C THR A 15 -12.72 -9.97 -4.25
N GLY A 16 -12.30 -8.70 -4.23
CA GLY A 16 -12.79 -7.78 -3.19
C GLY A 16 -14.08 -7.17 -3.73
N ALA A 17 -15.24 -7.65 -3.27
CA ALA A 17 -16.53 -7.17 -3.77
C ALA A 17 -16.85 -5.78 -3.18
N ALA A 18 -16.70 -4.73 -3.98
CA ALA A 18 -17.13 -3.38 -3.59
C ALA A 18 -18.66 -3.30 -3.63
N LEU A 19 -19.29 -3.11 -2.47
CA LEU A 19 -20.73 -2.91 -2.37
C LEU A 19 -21.05 -1.40 -2.45
N LEU A 20 -21.55 -0.96 -3.60
CA LEU A 20 -21.99 0.42 -3.83
C LEU A 20 -23.34 0.69 -3.12
N VAL A 21 -23.30 1.35 -1.97
CA VAL A 21 -24.48 1.83 -1.25
C VAL A 21 -24.64 3.33 -1.47
N LEU A 22 -25.48 3.69 -2.45
CA LEU A 22 -25.86 5.08 -2.74
C LEU A 22 -26.90 5.56 -1.73
N SER A 23 -26.50 6.39 -0.75
CA SER A 23 -27.43 7.13 0.10
C SER A 23 -27.67 8.54 -0.46
N ALA A 24 -28.89 8.78 -0.95
CA ALA A 24 -29.27 10.08 -1.51
C ALA A 24 -29.58 11.10 -0.39
N GLY A 25 -28.58 11.92 -0.04
CA GLY A 25 -28.75 13.08 0.85
C GLY A 25 -28.76 14.39 0.07
N SER A 26 -29.90 15.06 -0.03
CA SER A 26 -30.04 16.34 -0.73
C SER A 26 -29.50 17.50 0.11
N GLY A 27 -28.30 17.98 -0.23
CA GLY A 27 -27.69 19.18 0.35
C GLY A 27 -26.37 19.48 -0.35
N SER A 28 -25.98 20.76 -0.44
CA SER A 28 -24.79 21.22 -1.16
C SER A 28 -23.48 20.95 -0.39
N ALA A 29 -23.26 19.69 -0.03
CA ALA A 29 -22.00 19.20 0.54
C ALA A 29 -21.13 18.60 -0.59
N GLN A 30 -19.81 18.65 -0.42
CA GLN A 30 -18.87 17.97 -1.32
C GLN A 30 -19.24 16.49 -1.38
N GLN A 31 -19.45 15.96 -2.59
CA GLN A 31 -19.90 14.59 -2.82
C GLN A 31 -18.83 13.61 -2.34
N PHE A 32 -19.02 13.09 -1.12
CA PHE A 32 -18.06 12.26 -0.40
C PHE A 32 -18.28 10.79 -0.75
N GLU A 33 -17.68 10.33 -1.84
CA GLU A 33 -17.81 8.93 -2.25
C GLU A 33 -17.15 8.03 -1.20
N THR A 34 -17.98 7.30 -0.46
CA THR A 34 -17.55 6.45 0.66
C THR A 34 -17.65 4.99 0.24
N LEU A 35 -16.51 4.33 0.10
CA LEU A 35 -16.43 2.92 -0.26
C LEU A 35 -16.04 2.09 0.96
N THR A 36 -16.83 1.05 1.25
CA THR A 36 -16.58 0.08 2.33
C THR A 36 -16.01 -1.22 1.77
N PHE A 37 -15.04 -1.81 2.47
CA PHE A 37 -14.47 -3.11 2.10
C PHE A 37 -14.56 -4.07 3.30
N GLU A 38 -14.52 -5.36 3.04
CA GLU A 38 -14.42 -6.41 4.06
C GLU A 38 -13.08 -7.14 3.89
N THR A 39 -12.49 -7.58 5.00
CA THR A 39 -11.18 -8.26 4.97
C THR A 39 -11.29 -9.73 5.34
N ASN A 40 -10.78 -10.60 4.47
CA ASN A 40 -10.62 -12.01 4.76
C ASN A 40 -9.28 -12.29 5.45
N GLN A 41 -9.34 -13.02 6.56
CA GLN A 41 -8.16 -13.39 7.34
C GLN A 41 -7.17 -14.30 6.56
N ALA A 42 -7.66 -15.07 5.59
CA ALA A 42 -6.81 -15.88 4.71
C ALA A 42 -5.91 -15.00 3.81
N ASP A 43 -6.44 -13.90 3.28
CA ASP A 43 -5.72 -13.01 2.37
C ASP A 43 -4.63 -12.22 3.10
N VAL A 44 -4.92 -11.77 4.33
CA VAL A 44 -3.93 -11.18 5.25
C VAL A 44 -2.76 -12.14 5.50
N ASN A 45 -3.05 -13.41 5.78
CA ASN A 45 -2.01 -14.40 6.03
C ASN A 45 -1.20 -14.68 4.75
N ALA A 46 -1.86 -14.81 3.59
CA ALA A 46 -1.23 -15.05 2.29
C ALA A 46 -0.29 -13.91 1.85
N LEU A 47 -0.58 -12.67 2.24
CA LEU A 47 0.30 -11.51 2.02
C LEU A 47 1.54 -11.51 2.93
N ILE A 48 1.47 -12.17 4.10
CA ILE A 48 2.58 -12.27 5.06
C ILE A 48 3.48 -13.49 4.75
N GLU A 49 2.97 -14.58 4.16
CA GLU A 49 3.78 -15.77 3.84
C GLU A 49 5.09 -15.48 3.06
N PRO A 50 5.14 -14.63 2.01
CA PRO A 50 6.37 -14.39 1.25
C PRO A 50 7.51 -13.75 2.06
N ILE A 51 7.16 -12.96 3.08
CA ILE A 51 8.13 -12.26 3.94
C ILE A 51 8.45 -13.02 5.23
N ARG A 52 7.70 -14.09 5.57
CA ARG A 52 7.91 -14.87 6.80
C ARG A 52 9.38 -15.24 7.07
N PRO A 53 10.17 -15.69 6.08
CA PRO A 53 11.59 -16.01 6.31
C PRO A 53 12.44 -14.82 6.79
N LEU A 54 12.05 -13.59 6.44
CA LEU A 54 12.76 -12.35 6.78
C LEU A 54 12.37 -11.80 8.16
N ILE A 55 11.18 -12.19 8.66
CA ILE A 55 10.62 -11.76 9.96
C ILE A 55 10.63 -12.87 11.04
N ALA A 56 11.21 -14.04 10.73
CA ALA A 56 11.16 -15.25 11.58
C ALA A 56 12.11 -15.26 12.79
N GLY A 57 12.79 -14.14 13.10
CA GLY A 57 13.47 -13.90 14.38
C GLY A 57 14.98 -13.67 14.31
N ASN A 58 15.47 -12.80 15.19
CA ASN A 58 16.87 -12.41 15.42
C ASN A 58 17.70 -11.96 14.19
N ALA A 59 17.11 -11.88 13.00
CA ALA A 59 17.78 -11.35 11.81
C ALA A 59 18.24 -9.90 12.02
N GLN A 60 19.35 -9.54 11.38
CA GLN A 60 19.73 -8.14 11.24
C GLN A 60 18.69 -7.41 10.37
N SER A 61 18.40 -6.17 10.73
CA SER A 61 17.51 -5.33 9.93
C SER A 61 18.19 -5.00 8.59
N THR A 62 17.48 -5.23 7.48
CA THR A 62 18.00 -5.04 6.13
C THR A 62 17.33 -3.85 5.47
N THR A 63 18.12 -2.89 4.99
CA THR A 63 17.67 -1.79 4.14
C THR A 63 18.20 -1.97 2.73
N SER A 64 17.34 -1.88 1.72
CA SER A 64 17.71 -1.90 0.30
C SER A 64 17.06 -0.72 -0.43
N ILE A 65 17.86 0.02 -1.19
CA ILE A 65 17.42 1.16 -1.99
C ILE A 65 17.93 0.94 -3.42
N THR A 66 17.04 0.96 -4.40
CA THR A 66 17.35 0.89 -5.84
C THR A 66 16.67 2.06 -6.53
N GLN A 67 17.44 2.86 -7.27
CA GLN A 67 16.95 4.05 -7.96
C GLN A 67 17.42 4.01 -9.42
N ILE A 68 16.48 4.11 -10.37
CA ILE A 68 16.74 4.03 -11.81
C ILE A 68 16.17 5.28 -12.48
N GLY A 69 17.02 6.01 -13.22
CA GLY A 69 16.68 7.29 -13.84
C GLY A 69 17.29 8.47 -13.07
N GLU A 70 16.63 9.63 -13.10
CA GLU A 70 17.25 10.92 -12.77
C GLU A 70 16.67 11.56 -11.52
N MET A 71 17.49 12.26 -10.73
CA MET A 71 17.06 13.10 -9.58
C MET A 71 16.19 12.42 -8.51
N ASN A 72 16.10 11.09 -8.51
CA ASN A 72 15.35 10.34 -7.49
C ASN A 72 16.04 10.47 -6.12
N GLN A 73 15.25 10.57 -5.05
CA GLN A 73 15.73 10.70 -3.68
C GLN A 73 15.05 9.67 -2.79
N ALA A 74 15.82 8.96 -1.97
CA ALA A 74 15.30 7.95 -1.05
C ALA A 74 15.96 8.08 0.33
N ASN A 75 15.17 7.93 1.40
CA ASN A 75 15.63 7.78 2.76
C ASN A 75 14.88 6.61 3.41
N SER A 76 15.60 5.75 4.14
CA SER A 76 15.03 4.57 4.79
C SER A 76 15.65 4.40 6.17
N GLY A 77 14.82 4.37 7.21
CA GLY A 77 15.24 4.20 8.61
C GLY A 77 14.57 3.01 9.29
N ILE A 78 15.33 2.25 10.07
CA ILE A 78 14.83 1.15 10.90
C ILE A 78 15.29 1.37 12.34
N VAL A 79 14.34 1.47 13.26
CA VAL A 79 14.52 1.50 14.71
C VAL A 79 13.91 0.22 15.28
N GLY A 80 14.72 -0.83 15.37
CA GLY A 80 14.30 -2.17 15.77
C GLY A 80 15.16 -3.27 15.14
N ARG A 81 14.75 -4.54 15.30
CA ARG A 81 15.48 -5.73 14.78
C ARG A 81 14.59 -6.63 13.92
N GLY A 82 15.20 -7.42 13.05
CA GLY A 82 14.48 -8.38 12.19
C GLY A 82 13.60 -7.74 11.12
N SER A 83 13.79 -6.45 10.83
CA SER A 83 12.91 -5.71 9.93
C SER A 83 13.52 -5.52 8.53
N LEU A 84 12.68 -5.50 7.51
CA LEU A 84 13.05 -5.32 6.11
C LEU A 84 12.49 -3.99 5.59
N SER A 85 13.34 -3.16 5.00
CA SER A 85 12.94 -1.90 4.39
C SER A 85 13.46 -1.85 2.95
N VAL A 86 12.56 -1.88 1.97
CA VAL A 86 12.92 -1.87 0.54
C VAL A 86 12.27 -0.68 -0.16
N ILE A 87 13.09 0.11 -0.85
CA ILE A 87 12.66 1.19 -1.74
C ILE A 87 13.16 0.88 -3.15
N GLN A 88 12.25 0.86 -4.12
CA GLN A 88 12.54 0.78 -5.55
C GLN A 88 11.91 1.99 -6.26
N GLN A 89 12.72 2.77 -6.96
CA GLN A 89 12.26 3.94 -7.72
C GLN A 89 12.69 3.83 -9.18
N SER A 90 11.79 4.18 -10.10
CA SER A 90 12.05 4.25 -11.53
C SER A 90 11.45 5.51 -12.14
N GLY A 91 12.21 6.20 -13.00
CA GLY A 91 11.80 7.45 -13.64
C GLY A 91 12.54 8.67 -13.09
N SER A 92 11.88 9.83 -12.97
CA SER A 92 12.55 11.10 -12.67
C SER A 92 11.95 11.87 -11.50
N ASN A 93 12.82 12.44 -10.65
CA ASN A 93 12.47 13.33 -9.54
C ASN A 93 11.45 12.73 -8.55
N ASN A 94 11.49 11.41 -8.31
CA ASN A 94 10.64 10.77 -7.30
C ASN A 94 11.31 10.84 -5.92
N ARG A 95 10.53 11.08 -4.87
CA ARG A 95 11.00 11.11 -3.47
C ARG A 95 10.36 9.99 -2.66
N ALA A 96 11.18 9.28 -1.89
CA ALA A 96 10.77 8.19 -1.01
C ALA A 96 11.30 8.40 0.41
N VAL A 97 10.44 8.25 1.41
CA VAL A 97 10.81 8.20 2.83
C VAL A 97 10.15 6.98 3.44
N GLN A 98 10.94 6.08 4.00
CA GLN A 98 10.48 4.85 4.64
C GLN A 98 10.97 4.79 6.09
N SER A 99 10.09 4.44 7.03
CA SER A 99 10.44 4.36 8.46
C SER A 99 9.77 3.17 9.14
N ILE A 100 10.57 2.36 9.84
CA ILE A 100 10.10 1.25 10.68
C ILE A 100 10.52 1.51 12.12
N GLU A 101 9.56 1.71 13.02
CA GLU A 101 9.75 1.75 14.47
C GLU A 101 9.13 0.48 15.07
N GLY A 102 9.94 -0.55 15.28
CA GLY A 102 9.49 -1.87 15.72
C GLY A 102 10.26 -3.03 15.07
N ASN A 103 9.90 -4.24 15.47
CA ASN A 103 10.64 -5.46 15.14
C ASN A 103 9.87 -6.36 14.18
N ASN A 104 10.62 -7.18 13.42
CA ASN A 104 10.06 -8.23 12.57
C ASN A 104 9.03 -7.69 11.55
N SER A 105 9.21 -6.46 11.07
CA SER A 105 8.29 -5.77 10.16
C SER A 105 8.89 -5.59 8.78
N ALA A 106 8.11 -5.67 7.71
CA ALA A 106 8.59 -5.51 6.33
C ALA A 106 7.80 -4.44 5.57
N LEU A 107 8.50 -3.43 5.07
CA LEU A 107 7.95 -2.36 4.24
C LEU A 107 8.58 -2.45 2.84
N LEU A 108 7.73 -2.58 1.82
CA LEU A 108 8.10 -2.47 0.41
C LEU A 108 7.46 -1.20 -0.17
N LEU A 109 8.28 -0.39 -0.83
CA LEU A 109 7.88 0.79 -1.61
C LEU A 109 8.38 0.64 -3.04
N VAL A 110 7.47 0.70 -4.01
CA VAL A 110 7.77 0.70 -5.45
C VAL A 110 7.15 1.94 -6.07
N GLN A 111 7.98 2.77 -6.71
CA GLN A 111 7.58 4.00 -7.40
C GLN A 111 7.98 3.98 -8.88
N GLY A 112 7.08 4.43 -9.75
CA GLY A 112 7.31 4.60 -11.18
C GLY A 112 6.74 5.91 -11.71
N GLY A 113 7.46 6.55 -12.63
CA GLY A 113 6.99 7.77 -13.31
C GLY A 113 7.74 9.01 -12.85
N THR A 114 7.05 10.15 -12.70
CA THR A 114 7.72 11.43 -12.40
C THR A 114 7.11 12.21 -11.23
N ASN A 115 7.95 12.92 -10.47
CA ASN A 115 7.55 13.82 -9.38
C ASN A 115 6.66 13.18 -8.29
N ASN A 116 6.77 11.87 -8.04
CA ASN A 116 5.97 11.23 -6.99
C ASN A 116 6.68 11.32 -5.63
N ASN A 117 6.00 11.83 -4.61
CA ASN A 117 6.46 11.86 -3.23
C ASN A 117 5.74 10.77 -2.43
N VAL A 118 6.47 9.87 -1.76
CA VAL A 118 5.84 8.87 -0.88
C VAL A 118 6.51 8.83 0.49
N LEU A 119 5.67 8.88 1.53
CA LEU A 119 6.01 8.55 2.90
C LEU A 119 5.37 7.20 3.27
N GLN A 120 6.17 6.27 3.76
CA GLN A 120 5.71 4.98 4.26
C GLN A 120 6.24 4.78 5.68
N ALA A 121 5.36 4.66 6.67
CA ALA A 121 5.74 4.57 8.08
C ALA A 121 5.01 3.42 8.79
N SER A 122 5.75 2.64 9.57
CA SER A 122 5.22 1.60 10.44
C SER A 122 5.69 1.79 11.86
N ARG A 123 4.77 1.72 12.82
CA ARG A 123 5.05 1.67 14.26
C ARG A 123 4.43 0.41 14.87
N GLY A 124 5.25 -0.38 15.55
CA GLY A 124 4.89 -1.68 16.15
C GLY A 124 5.50 -2.88 15.42
N ASP A 125 5.23 -4.07 15.96
CA ASP A 125 5.89 -5.32 15.59
C ASP A 125 5.08 -6.15 14.58
N ARG A 126 5.77 -6.92 13.73
CA ARG A 126 5.17 -7.88 12.79
C ARG A 126 4.22 -7.24 11.78
N ASN A 127 4.52 -6.01 11.37
CA ASN A 127 3.77 -5.26 10.38
C ASN A 127 4.26 -5.56 8.97
N PHE A 128 3.32 -5.75 8.03
CA PHE A 128 3.61 -5.76 6.60
C PHE A 128 2.96 -4.56 5.91
N GLN A 129 3.70 -3.88 5.05
CA GLN A 129 3.14 -2.89 4.12
C GLN A 129 3.76 -3.04 2.74
N LEU A 130 2.89 -2.93 1.73
CA LEU A 130 3.29 -2.72 0.34
C LEU A 130 2.70 -1.40 -0.15
N VAL A 131 3.53 -0.52 -0.72
CA VAL A 131 3.09 0.69 -1.42
C VAL A 131 3.59 0.65 -2.86
N GLY A 132 2.65 0.60 -3.81
CA GLY A 132 2.90 0.84 -5.23
C GLY A 132 2.39 2.23 -5.62
N VAL A 133 3.19 3.01 -6.33
CA VAL A 133 2.76 4.28 -6.94
C VAL A 133 3.24 4.36 -8.39
N SER A 134 2.33 4.61 -9.33
CA SER A 134 2.67 4.93 -10.72
C SER A 134 1.93 6.16 -11.24
N GLY A 135 2.62 6.95 -12.07
CA GLY A 135 2.07 8.13 -12.74
C GLY A 135 2.90 9.39 -12.44
N ASN A 136 2.24 10.54 -12.41
CA ASN A 136 2.90 11.85 -12.32
C ASN A 136 2.35 12.70 -11.17
N ASN A 137 3.24 13.37 -10.43
CA ASN A 137 2.90 14.36 -9.41
C ASN A 137 1.93 13.82 -8.31
N ASN A 138 2.17 12.59 -7.81
CA ASN A 138 1.36 12.05 -6.71
C ASN A 138 2.04 12.19 -5.35
N ASP A 139 1.30 12.62 -4.34
CA ASP A 139 1.74 12.67 -2.95
C ASP A 139 1.03 11.56 -2.15
N VAL A 140 1.76 10.53 -1.71
CA VAL A 140 1.18 9.38 -0.99
C VAL A 140 1.77 9.25 0.40
N ALA A 141 0.93 9.07 1.42
CA ALA A 141 1.35 8.74 2.78
C ALA A 141 0.62 7.49 3.25
N TYR A 142 1.33 6.43 3.61
CA TYR A 142 0.75 5.27 4.29
C TYR A 142 1.42 5.12 5.67
N ILE A 143 0.62 5.26 6.72
CA ILE A 143 1.02 5.10 8.11
C ILE A 143 0.26 3.92 8.73
N GLN A 144 0.99 2.97 9.32
CA GLN A 144 0.46 1.84 10.08
C GLN A 144 0.99 1.91 11.53
N ALA A 145 0.10 1.82 12.51
CA ALA A 145 0.43 1.96 13.93
C ALA A 145 -0.29 0.88 14.74
N GLY A 146 0.42 -0.20 15.08
CA GLY A 146 -0.11 -1.38 15.77
C GLY A 146 0.77 -2.59 15.52
N ASN A 147 0.31 -3.78 15.92
CA ASN A 147 1.05 -5.03 15.76
C ASN A 147 0.26 -6.00 14.86
N ASP A 148 0.96 -6.89 14.15
CA ASP A 148 0.36 -7.92 13.29
C ASP A 148 -0.58 -7.37 12.20
N LEU A 149 -0.38 -6.10 11.80
CA LEU A 149 -1.16 -5.44 10.76
C LEU A 149 -0.54 -5.72 9.38
N ALA A 150 -1.40 -5.87 8.38
CA ALA A 150 -0.98 -5.97 6.98
C ALA A 150 -1.85 -5.05 6.13
N GLY A 151 -1.26 -4.49 5.08
CA GLY A 151 -2.02 -3.88 4.00
C GLY A 151 -1.16 -3.57 2.79
N ALA A 152 -1.86 -3.38 1.67
CA ALA A 152 -1.27 -3.02 0.40
C ALA A 152 -2.01 -1.80 -0.15
N LEU A 153 -1.27 -0.74 -0.46
CA LEU A 153 -1.76 0.43 -1.16
C LEU A 153 -1.13 0.45 -2.55
N ASP A 154 -1.94 0.55 -3.59
CA ASP A 154 -1.46 0.56 -4.97
C ASP A 154 -2.20 1.67 -5.71
N VAL A 155 -1.51 2.78 -5.94
CA VAL A 155 -2.00 4.02 -6.57
C VAL A 155 -1.45 4.05 -7.98
N ARG A 156 -2.24 3.56 -8.94
CA ARG A 156 -1.79 3.36 -10.32
C ARG A 156 -2.38 4.34 -11.30
N ASP A 157 -1.53 4.69 -12.26
CA ASP A 157 -1.87 5.49 -13.44
C ASP A 157 -2.49 6.85 -13.02
N SER A 158 -1.98 7.40 -11.91
CA SER A 158 -2.57 8.51 -11.17
C SER A 158 -1.87 9.84 -11.49
N GLN A 159 -2.62 10.95 -11.51
CA GLN A 159 -2.09 12.27 -11.85
C GLN A 159 -2.58 13.37 -10.89
N ASN A 160 -1.61 14.10 -10.31
CA ASN A 160 -1.85 15.23 -9.40
C ASN A 160 -2.66 14.85 -8.13
N SER A 161 -2.49 13.63 -7.63
CA SER A 161 -3.34 13.05 -6.59
C SER A 161 -2.67 13.04 -5.23
N THR A 162 -3.45 13.20 -4.17
CA THR A 162 -2.97 13.10 -2.79
C THR A 162 -3.66 11.92 -2.11
N VAL A 163 -2.92 10.92 -1.62
CA VAL A 163 -3.48 9.72 -0.99
C VAL A 163 -2.93 9.56 0.42
N LEU A 164 -3.80 9.53 1.42
CA LEU A 164 -3.47 9.30 2.83
C LEU A 164 -4.13 8.02 3.31
N ALA A 165 -3.33 6.98 3.60
CA ALA A 165 -3.79 5.73 4.21
C ALA A 165 -3.35 5.65 5.68
N LEU A 166 -4.30 5.38 6.58
CA LEU A 166 -4.10 5.35 8.03
C LEU A 166 -4.66 4.04 8.61
N GLN A 167 -3.78 3.18 9.12
CA GLN A 167 -4.17 1.91 9.76
C GLN A 167 -3.66 1.90 11.21
N THR A 168 -4.56 1.84 12.19
CA THR A 168 -4.20 1.78 13.63
C THR A 168 -4.46 0.40 14.24
N ALA A 169 -4.11 0.16 15.50
CA ALA A 169 -4.45 -1.08 16.19
C ALA A 169 -5.98 -1.33 16.27
N GLN A 170 -6.78 -0.26 16.36
CA GLN A 170 -8.25 -0.33 16.35
C GLN A 170 -8.83 -0.79 15.00
N SER A 171 -8.03 -0.79 13.93
CA SER A 171 -8.42 -1.38 12.62
C SER A 171 -8.66 -2.88 12.70
N GLY A 172 -8.06 -3.56 13.68
CA GLY A 172 -7.81 -4.99 13.59
C GLY A 172 -7.01 -5.35 12.32
N ARG A 173 -7.13 -6.58 11.86
CA ARG A 173 -6.46 -7.08 10.65
C ARG A 173 -7.21 -6.69 9.37
N TYR A 174 -7.48 -5.39 9.19
CA TYR A 174 -8.14 -4.85 8.00
C TYR A 174 -7.14 -4.60 6.88
N LEU A 175 -7.38 -5.12 5.67
CA LEU A 175 -6.55 -4.84 4.49
C LEU A 175 -6.93 -3.49 3.90
N MET A 176 -5.93 -2.63 3.70
CA MET A 176 -6.13 -1.43 2.88
C MET A 176 -6.46 -1.81 1.42
N PRO A 177 -7.35 -1.05 0.75
CA PRO A 177 -7.70 -1.26 -0.65
C PRO A 177 -6.49 -1.11 -1.58
N SER A 178 -6.27 -2.14 -2.40
CA SER A 178 -5.30 -2.16 -3.49
C SER A 178 -5.96 -1.87 -4.83
N GLY A 179 -5.20 -1.32 -5.78
CA GLY A 179 -5.65 -1.07 -7.16
C GLY A 179 -6.45 0.22 -7.32
N LEU A 180 -6.14 1.25 -6.54
CA LEU A 180 -6.70 2.59 -6.69
C LEU A 180 -6.27 3.16 -8.05
N ARG A 181 -7.24 3.44 -8.91
CA ARG A 181 -7.06 3.85 -10.30
C ARG A 181 -7.97 5.02 -10.64
N GLY A 182 -7.59 5.81 -11.64
CA GLY A 182 -8.39 6.95 -12.11
C GLY A 182 -8.52 8.08 -11.08
N LEU A 183 -7.57 8.18 -10.15
CA LEU A 183 -7.60 9.19 -9.07
C LEU A 183 -7.23 10.61 -9.53
N GLU A 184 -7.41 10.95 -10.80
CA GLU A 184 -6.95 12.21 -11.38
C GLU A 184 -7.54 13.44 -10.66
N ASN A 185 -6.66 14.31 -10.16
CA ASN A 185 -7.02 15.46 -9.33
C ASN A 185 -7.94 15.08 -8.15
N LYS A 186 -7.59 14.00 -7.43
CA LYS A 186 -8.31 13.56 -6.23
C LYS A 186 -7.46 13.67 -4.97
N ILE A 187 -8.15 13.93 -3.86
CA ILE A 187 -7.65 13.65 -2.52
C ILE A 187 -8.36 12.38 -2.05
N VAL A 188 -7.61 11.37 -1.64
CA VAL A 188 -8.14 10.09 -1.15
C VAL A 188 -7.68 9.88 0.27
N VAL A 189 -8.62 9.68 1.19
CA VAL A 189 -8.33 9.33 2.58
C VAL A 189 -8.85 7.92 2.84
N VAL A 190 -7.93 7.00 3.14
CA VAL A 190 -8.21 5.60 3.39
C VAL A 190 -8.01 5.33 4.88
N VAL A 191 -9.06 4.82 5.52
CA VAL A 191 -9.09 4.44 6.94
C VAL A 191 -9.65 3.01 7.06
N PRO A 192 -9.61 2.38 8.23
CA PRO A 192 -10.16 1.04 8.39
C PRO A 192 -11.67 1.03 8.09
N GLY A 193 -12.11 0.07 7.30
CA GLY A 193 -13.50 -0.05 6.85
C GLY A 193 -13.94 0.93 5.76
N ARG A 194 -13.17 1.99 5.44
CA ARG A 194 -13.68 3.11 4.60
C ARG A 194 -12.60 3.80 3.77
N MET A 195 -12.94 4.11 2.53
CA MET A 195 -12.21 5.07 1.71
C MET A 195 -13.11 6.26 1.40
N TYR A 196 -12.54 7.47 1.44
CA TYR A 196 -13.20 8.72 1.09
C TYR A 196 -12.47 9.35 -0.10
N VAL A 197 -13.21 9.67 -1.16
CA VAL A 197 -12.67 10.32 -2.36
C VAL A 197 -13.24 11.75 -2.47
N LEU A 198 -12.35 12.71 -2.67
CA LEU A 198 -12.61 14.14 -2.78
C LEU A 198 -12.03 14.68 -4.08
N ASN A 199 -12.67 15.68 -4.68
CA ASN A 199 -12.06 16.48 -5.74
C ASN A 199 -11.06 17.48 -5.14
N LYS A 200 -9.94 17.68 -5.85
CA LYS A 200 -8.90 18.67 -5.56
C LYS A 200 -9.25 20.02 -6.20
#